data_AF-A0A2K8LV56-F1
#
_entry.id   AF-A0A2K8LV56-F1
#
_cell.length_a   1.000
_cell.length_b   1.000
_cell.length_c   1.000
_cell.angle_alpha   90.00
_cell.angle_beta   90.00
_cell.angle_gamma   90.00
#
_symmetry.space_group_name_H-M   'P 1'
#
loop_
_entity.id
_entity.type
_entity.pdbx_description
1 polymer ?
#
loop_
_entity_poly.entity_id
_entity_poly.type
_entity_poly.pdbx_seq_one_letter_code
_entity_poly.pdbx_strand_id
1 'polypeptide(L)'
;MPSEPESAPAAFTRAGQDAVTFSRRVAGTALARSERHRSENRELLKEFGRRRLSGAAEPAPSALRGAARRFRAARGLPMPAEPAVPEPVPVRPDISPEQPRTSEEDEDFSQSRIMSRDS
;
A
#
# COMPACT_ATOMS: atom_id res chain seq x y z
N MET A 1 -17.09 39.82 -35.76
CA MET A 1 -18.03 38.71 -36.02
C MET A 1 -18.02 37.81 -34.79
N PRO A 2 -19.13 37.67 -34.06
CA PRO A 2 -19.20 36.71 -32.95
C PRO A 2 -19.22 35.28 -33.54
N SER A 3 -18.41 34.39 -32.99
CA SER A 3 -18.37 32.97 -33.36
C SER A 3 -19.70 32.29 -33.05
N GLU A 4 -20.22 31.50 -33.99
CA GLU A 4 -21.44 30.72 -33.79
C GLU A 4 -21.33 29.81 -32.56
N PRO A 5 -22.41 29.63 -31.78
CA PRO A 5 -22.39 28.75 -30.63
C PRO A 5 -22.21 27.29 -31.06
N GLU A 6 -21.34 26.57 -30.34
CA GLU A 6 -21.11 25.15 -30.53
C GLU A 6 -22.42 24.36 -30.34
N SER A 7 -22.69 23.40 -31.24
CA SER A 7 -23.88 22.58 -31.13
C SER A 7 -23.80 21.66 -29.90
N ALA A 8 -24.93 21.43 -29.23
CA ALA A 8 -25.01 20.55 -28.06
C ALA A 8 -24.34 19.15 -28.27
N PRO A 9 -24.51 18.45 -29.40
CA PRO A 9 -23.82 17.18 -29.61
C PRO A 9 -22.29 17.34 -29.76
N ALA A 10 -21.82 18.42 -30.38
CA ALA A 10 -20.39 18.69 -30.50
C ALA A 10 -19.74 18.98 -29.13
N ALA A 11 -20.42 19.78 -28.29
CA ALA A 11 -19.97 20.04 -26.93
C ALA A 11 -19.92 18.75 -26.09
N PHE A 12 -20.91 17.87 -26.25
CA PHE A 12 -20.95 16.59 -25.53
C PHE A 12 -19.80 15.65 -25.94
N THR A 13 -19.55 15.49 -27.25
CA THR A 13 -18.45 14.64 -27.72
C THR A 13 -17.09 15.16 -27.28
N ARG A 14 -16.90 16.48 -27.34
CA ARG A 14 -15.70 17.15 -26.84
C ARG A 14 -15.51 16.93 -25.33
N ALA A 15 -16.55 17.14 -24.53
CA ALA A 15 -16.50 16.92 -23.09
C ALA A 15 -16.14 15.46 -22.74
N GLY A 16 -16.67 14.49 -23.50
CA GLY A 16 -16.30 13.08 -23.35
C GLY A 16 -14.82 12.82 -23.65
N GLN A 17 -14.29 13.36 -24.75
CA GLN A 17 -12.87 13.23 -25.10
C GLN A 17 -11.95 13.88 -24.07
N ASP A 18 -12.32 15.05 -23.56
CA ASP A 18 -11.59 15.76 -22.50
C ASP A 18 -11.59 14.94 -21.20
N ALA A 19 -12.74 14.36 -20.83
CA ALA A 19 -12.86 13.51 -19.64
C ALA A 19 -11.99 12.25 -19.74
N VAL A 20 -11.97 11.58 -20.90
CA VAL A 20 -11.11 10.41 -21.13
C VAL A 20 -9.63 10.80 -21.03
N THR A 21 -9.24 11.91 -21.65
CA THR A 21 -7.85 12.39 -21.64
C THR A 21 -7.40 12.75 -20.22
N PHE A 22 -8.26 13.46 -19.48
CA PHE A 22 -8.02 13.77 -18.08
C PHE A 22 -7.86 12.50 -17.24
N SER A 23 -8.77 11.54 -17.39
CA SER A 23 -8.76 10.29 -16.64
C SER A 23 -7.49 9.48 -16.89
N ARG A 24 -7.06 9.37 -18.15
CA ARG A 24 -5.79 8.72 -18.52
C ARG A 24 -4.58 9.42 -17.89
N ARG A 25 -4.56 10.75 -17.90
CA ARG A 25 -3.49 11.53 -17.26
C ARG A 25 -3.46 11.28 -15.75
N VAL A 26 -4.60 11.36 -15.07
CA VAL A 26 -4.67 11.14 -13.61
C VAL A 26 -4.22 9.73 -13.26
N ALA A 27 -4.73 8.70 -13.96
CA ALA A 27 -4.31 7.32 -13.75
C ALA A 27 -2.79 7.15 -13.94
N GLY A 28 -2.22 7.72 -15.01
CA GLY A 28 -0.77 7.71 -15.25
C GLY A 28 0.02 8.36 -14.11
N THR A 29 -0.43 9.52 -13.61
CA THR A 29 0.23 10.20 -12.49
C THR A 29 0.15 9.41 -11.18
N ALA A 30 -0.99 8.77 -10.91
CA ALA A 30 -1.18 7.94 -9.73
C ALA A 30 -0.28 6.69 -9.78
N LEU A 31 -0.18 6.04 -10.94
CA LEU A 31 0.72 4.91 -11.16
C LEU A 31 2.18 5.32 -10.94
N ALA A 32 2.64 6.40 -11.57
CA ALA A 32 4.01 6.89 -11.40
C ALA A 32 4.33 7.25 -9.95
N ARG A 33 3.37 7.84 -9.22
CA ARG A 33 3.51 8.10 -7.78
C ARG A 33 3.63 6.80 -6.98
N SER A 34 2.77 5.82 -7.26
CA SER A 34 2.80 4.53 -6.57
C SER A 34 4.11 3.78 -6.81
N GLU A 35 4.68 3.90 -8.01
CA GLU A 35 5.94 3.26 -8.37
C GLU A 35 7.13 3.88 -7.64
N ARG A 36 7.18 5.22 -7.55
CA ARG A 36 8.18 5.93 -6.73
C ARG A 36 8.14 5.50 -5.26
N HIS A 37 6.94 5.44 -4.68
CA HIS A 37 6.82 4.97 -3.30
C HIS A 37 7.22 3.50 -3.14
N ARG A 38 6.96 2.64 -4.14
CA ARG A 38 7.44 1.25 -4.13
C ARG A 38 8.97 1.17 -4.18
N SER A 39 9.63 1.98 -5.00
CA SER A 39 11.10 2.02 -5.03
C SER A 39 11.69 2.57 -3.73
N GLU A 40 11.14 3.67 -3.20
CA GLU A 40 11.55 4.25 -1.91
C GLU A 40 11.39 3.24 -0.78
N ASN A 41 10.24 2.57 -0.69
CA ASN A 41 10.00 1.54 0.33
C ASN A 41 10.97 0.35 0.18
N ARG A 42 11.30 -0.07 -1.04
CA ARG A 42 12.31 -1.13 -1.26
C ARG A 42 13.69 -0.72 -0.76
N GLU A 43 14.09 0.53 -0.93
CA GLU A 43 15.35 1.06 -0.41
C GLU A 43 15.35 1.13 1.11
N LEU A 44 14.29 1.70 1.70
CA LEU A 44 14.11 1.76 3.15
C LEU A 44 14.12 0.36 3.79
N LEU A 45 13.52 -0.64 3.14
CA LEU A 45 13.51 -2.01 3.64
C LEU A 45 14.91 -2.64 3.61
N LYS A 46 15.70 -2.36 2.56
CA LYS A 46 17.12 -2.77 2.51
C LYS A 46 17.95 -2.09 3.58
N GLU A 47 17.77 -0.78 3.78
CA GLU A 47 18.45 -0.02 4.83
C GLU A 47 18.10 -0.53 6.23
N PHE A 48 16.81 -0.75 6.49
CA PHE A 48 16.33 -1.31 7.75
C PHE A 48 16.90 -2.71 7.97
N GLY A 49 16.90 -3.56 6.94
CA GLY A 49 17.53 -4.89 6.98
C GLY A 49 19.02 -4.80 7.34
N ARG A 50 19.77 -3.89 6.72
CA ARG A 50 21.19 -3.65 7.02
C ARG A 50 21.42 -3.12 8.44
N ARG A 51 20.60 -2.17 8.91
CA ARG A 51 20.66 -1.63 10.29
C ARG A 51 20.31 -2.69 11.33
N ARG A 52 19.39 -3.61 11.01
CA ARG A 52 19.01 -4.72 11.88
C ARG A 52 20.10 -5.80 11.94
N LEU A 53 20.70 -6.14 10.80
CA LEU A 53 21.82 -7.11 10.72
C LEU A 53 23.09 -6.59 11.41
N SER A 54 23.30 -5.28 11.45
CA SER A 54 24.42 -4.65 12.17
C SER A 54 24.19 -4.51 13.67
N GLY A 55 23.02 -4.92 14.20
CA GLY A 55 22.68 -4.74 15.62
C GLY A 55 22.47 -3.27 16.03
N ALA A 56 22.50 -2.35 15.07
CA ALA A 56 22.36 -0.90 15.29
C ALA A 56 20.89 -0.44 15.31
N ALA A 57 19.99 -1.29 15.81
CA ALA A 57 18.60 -0.90 15.99
C ALA A 57 18.53 0.12 17.13
N GLU A 58 18.35 1.40 16.78
CA GLU A 58 18.20 2.47 17.75
C GLU A 58 17.08 2.12 18.74
N PRO A 59 17.35 2.14 20.05
CA PRO A 59 16.34 1.79 21.05
C PRO A 59 15.19 2.79 20.96
N ALA A 60 13.96 2.29 21.18
CA ALA A 60 12.76 3.11 21.09
C ALA A 60 12.92 4.42 21.90
N PRO A 61 12.45 5.58 21.40
CA PRO A 61 12.54 6.85 22.12
C PRO A 61 12.06 6.71 23.57
N SER A 62 12.79 7.28 24.53
CA SER A 62 12.49 7.16 25.97
C SER A 62 11.07 7.62 26.32
N ALA A 63 10.55 8.63 25.63
CA ALA A 63 9.19 9.12 25.75
C ALA A 63 8.13 8.03 25.42
N LEU A 64 8.37 7.23 24.37
CA LEU A 64 7.48 6.12 23.99
C LEU A 64 7.53 4.99 25.01
N ARG A 65 8.71 4.67 25.55
CA ARG A 65 8.83 3.70 26.65
C ARG A 65 8.02 4.15 27.87
N GLY A 66 8.16 5.42 28.27
CA GLY A 66 7.40 5.99 29.40
C GLY A 66 5.88 5.97 29.17
N ALA A 67 5.42 6.31 27.96
CA ALA A 67 4.01 6.24 27.60
C ALA A 67 3.47 4.81 27.65
N ALA A 68 4.20 3.84 27.09
CA ALA A 68 3.82 2.42 27.11
C ALA A 68 3.72 1.88 28.55
N ARG A 69 4.66 2.25 29.43
CA ARG A 69 4.63 1.89 30.86
C ARG A 69 3.36 2.41 31.54
N ARG A 70 3.02 3.69 31.34
CA ARG A 70 1.80 4.30 31.89
C ARG A 70 0.52 3.64 31.37
N PHE A 71 0.47 3.37 30.07
CA PHE A 71 -0.68 2.70 29.45
C PHE A 71 -0.90 1.31 30.05
N ARG A 72 0.15 0.51 30.20
CA ARG A 72 0.05 -0.83 30.79
C ARG A 72 -0.41 -0.77 32.25
N ALA A 73 0.16 0.12 33.04
CA ALA A 73 -0.25 0.33 34.43
C ALA A 73 -1.75 0.70 34.53
N ALA A 74 -2.21 1.63 33.69
CA ALA A 74 -3.62 2.05 33.66
C ALA A 74 -4.58 0.94 33.21
N ARG A 75 -4.09 -0.04 32.46
CA ARG A 75 -4.89 -1.18 31.96
C ARG A 75 -4.71 -2.46 32.78
N GLY A 76 -3.95 -2.42 33.87
CA GLY A 76 -3.62 -3.60 34.67
C GLY A 76 -2.83 -4.66 33.89
N LEU A 77 -2.13 -4.26 32.82
CA LEU A 77 -1.36 -5.17 31.99
C LEU A 77 0.02 -5.44 32.62
N PRO A 78 0.53 -6.68 32.51
CA PRO A 78 1.85 -7.01 33.03
C PRO A 78 2.95 -6.16 32.37
N MET A 79 3.86 -5.66 33.20
CA MET A 79 5.05 -4.97 32.73
C MET A 79 6.04 -6.01 32.21
N PRO A 80 6.53 -5.90 30.97
CA PRO A 80 7.55 -6.81 30.49
C PRO A 80 8.84 -6.47 31.23
N ALA A 81 9.53 -7.49 31.76
CA ALA A 81 10.89 -7.30 32.23
C ALA A 81 11.72 -6.82 31.03
N GLU A 82 12.36 -5.65 31.14
CA GLU A 82 13.32 -5.23 30.13
C GLU A 82 14.48 -6.22 30.18
N PRO A 83 14.74 -6.99 29.11
CA PRO A 83 15.86 -7.91 29.13
C PRO A 83 17.15 -7.08 29.19
N ALA A 84 18.05 -7.44 30.10
CA ALA A 84 19.34 -6.77 30.29
C ALA A 84 20.23 -6.81 29.04
N VAL A 85 19.92 -7.73 28.12
CA VAL A 85 20.52 -7.87 26.80
C VAL A 85 19.37 -7.86 25.79
N PRO A 86 19.40 -7.02 24.74
CA PRO A 86 18.40 -7.09 23.69
C PRO A 86 18.56 -8.43 22.95
N GLU A 87 17.79 -9.42 23.38
CA GLU A 87 17.76 -10.71 22.71
C GLU A 87 17.13 -10.51 21.33
N PRO A 88 17.78 -10.98 20.25
CA PRO A 88 17.26 -10.80 18.90
C PRO A 88 15.93 -11.56 18.78
N VAL A 89 14.83 -10.81 18.71
CA VAL A 89 13.49 -11.38 18.51
C VAL A 89 13.51 -12.23 17.23
N PRO A 90 13.10 -13.52 17.29
CA PRO A 90 13.02 -14.37 16.12
C PRO A 90 12.17 -13.70 15.06
N VAL A 91 12.71 -13.60 13.85
CA VAL A 91 11.99 -13.13 12.68
C VAL A 91 10.77 -14.04 12.53
N ARG A 92 9.55 -13.49 12.59
CA ARG A 92 8.39 -14.23 12.09
C ARG A 92 8.72 -14.60 10.64
N PRO A 93 8.53 -15.87 10.22
CA PRO A 93 8.78 -16.24 8.83
C PRO A 93 8.07 -15.24 7.93
N ASP A 94 8.76 -14.78 6.89
CA ASP A 94 8.18 -13.93 5.86
C ASP A 94 6.84 -14.56 5.48
N ILE A 95 5.75 -13.91 5.86
CA ILE A 95 4.47 -14.18 5.22
C ILE A 95 4.78 -13.73 3.80
N SER A 96 4.99 -14.72 2.91
CA SER A 96 5.25 -14.49 1.49
C SER A 96 4.39 -13.32 1.07
N PRO A 97 4.95 -12.27 0.42
CA PRO A 97 4.12 -11.19 -0.08
C PRO A 97 3.03 -11.87 -0.87
N GLU A 98 1.78 -11.70 -0.40
CA GLU A 98 0.58 -12.19 -1.06
C GLU A 98 0.81 -11.88 -2.53
N GLN A 99 0.97 -12.93 -3.34
CA GLN A 99 1.37 -12.80 -4.74
C GLN A 99 0.51 -11.66 -5.29
N PRO A 100 1.09 -10.62 -5.94
CA PRO A 100 0.27 -9.64 -6.61
C PRO A 100 -0.65 -10.46 -7.49
N ARG A 101 -1.96 -10.49 -7.14
CA ARG A 101 -2.91 -11.33 -7.86
C ARG A 101 -2.71 -10.95 -9.31
N THR A 102 -2.16 -11.87 -10.08
CA THR A 102 -1.98 -11.68 -11.50
C THR A 102 -3.39 -11.51 -12.00
N SER A 103 -3.79 -10.27 -12.26
CA SER A 103 -5.10 -9.91 -12.84
C SER A 103 -5.14 -10.30 -14.32
N GLU A 104 -4.63 -11.50 -14.62
CA GLU A 104 -4.51 -12.13 -15.93
C GLU A 104 -5.25 -13.47 -15.97
N GLU A 105 -5.81 -13.94 -14.85
CA GLU A 105 -7.03 -14.73 -14.96
C GLU A 105 -8.14 -13.73 -15.23
N ASP A 106 -8.41 -13.53 -16.52
CA ASP A 106 -9.74 -13.09 -16.97
C ASP A 106 -10.76 -13.94 -16.19
N GLU A 107 -11.39 -13.33 -15.20
CA GLU A 107 -12.56 -13.90 -14.56
C GLU A 107 -13.61 -14.01 -15.68
N ASP A 108 -13.62 -15.17 -16.34
CA ASP A 108 -14.55 -15.47 -17.40
C ASP A 108 -15.93 -15.67 -16.77
N PHE A 109 -16.65 -14.56 -16.60
CA PHE A 109 -18.03 -14.50 -16.12
C PHE A 109 -19.05 -14.96 -17.17
N SER A 110 -18.61 -15.63 -18.24
CA SER A 110 -19.51 -16.28 -19.19
C SER A 110 -20.45 -17.25 -18.46
N GLN A 111 -21.75 -17.15 -18.74
CA GLN A 111 -22.76 -18.02 -18.12
C GLN A 111 -22.47 -19.52 -18.31
N SER A 112 -21.83 -19.91 -19.41
CA SER A 112 -21.42 -21.28 -19.67
C SER A 112 -20.50 -21.84 -18.58
N ARG A 113 -19.54 -21.07 -18.08
CA ARG A 113 -18.60 -21.49 -17.03
C ARG A 113 -19.27 -21.63 -15.67
N ILE A 114 -20.22 -20.73 -15.37
CA ILE A 114 -20.97 -20.74 -14.10
C ILE A 114 -21.83 -22.02 -13.99
N MET A 115 -22.45 -22.45 -15.08
CA MET A 115 -23.34 -23.62 -15.07
C MET A 115 -22.60 -24.97 -15.04
N SER A 116 -21.35 -25.04 -15.52
CA SER A 116 -20.58 -26.30 -15.59
C SER A 116 -19.82 -26.65 -14.30
N ARG A 117 -19.78 -25.75 -13.31
CA ARG A 117 -18.97 -25.95 -12.10
C ARG A 117 -19.65 -26.83 -11.03
N ASP A 118 -20.95 -27.08 -11.18
CA ASP A 118 -21.75 -27.87 -10.23
C ASP A 118 -22.17 -29.25 -10.79
N SER A 119 -21.32 -29.88 -11.61
CA SER A 119 -21.52 -31.27 -12.10
C SER A 119 -20.46 -32.22 -11.56
#